data_AF-A0A5K1DCT7-F1
#
_entry.id   AF-A0A5K1DCT7-F1
#
_cell.length_a   1.000
_cell.length_b   1.000
_cell.length_c   1.000
_cell.angle_alpha   90.00
_cell.angle_beta   90.00
_cell.angle_gamma   90.00
#
_symmetry.space_group_name_H-M   'P 1'
#
loop_
_entity.id
_entity.type
_entity.pdbx_description
1 polymer ?
#
loop_
_entity_poly.entity_id
_entity_poly.type
_entity_poly.pdbx_seq_one_letter_code
_entity_poly.pdbx_strand_id
1 'polypeptide(L)'
;VGIAGVPADTIMKKTRTIEDNWSPSWNEEFQFPLTVPELALLRIEVHEYDMSEKDDFGGQACFPISELQTGIRAVPLFDKKGEKFRSVKLLMRFELS
;
A
#
# COMPACT_ATOMS: atom_id res chain seq x y z
N VAL A 1 1.47 0.50 4.18
CA VAL A 1 1.23 1.62 3.23
C VAL A 1 2.10 2.78 3.63
N GLY A 2 2.78 3.42 2.69
CA GLY A 2 3.67 4.52 3.02
C GLY A 2 4.18 5.27 1.81
N ILE A 3 5.09 6.19 2.06
CA ILE A 3 5.71 7.04 1.06
C ILE A 3 7.19 6.72 0.99
N ALA A 4 7.72 6.60 -0.23
CA ALA A 4 9.15 6.73 -0.50
C ALA A 4 9.39 8.02 -1.27
N GLY A 5 10.49 8.72 -0.98
CA GLY A 5 10.84 9.97 -1.65
C GLY A 5 12.04 10.60 -0.96
N VAL A 6 11.98 11.92 -0.75
CA VAL A 6 12.98 12.60 0.08
C VAL A 6 12.95 12.05 1.52
N PRO A 7 14.06 12.16 2.28
CA PRO A 7 14.10 11.65 3.66
C PRO A 7 13.01 12.21 4.57
N ALA A 8 12.57 13.46 4.35
CA ALA A 8 11.52 14.10 5.12
C ALA A 8 10.12 13.48 4.91
N ASP A 9 9.87 12.90 3.73
CA ASP A 9 8.56 12.35 3.36
C ASP A 9 8.51 10.83 3.53
N THR A 10 9.66 10.18 3.72
CA THR A 10 9.77 8.72 3.72
C THR A 10 9.25 8.13 5.03
N ILE A 11 8.13 7.43 4.97
CA ILE A 11 7.49 6.80 6.14
C ILE A 11 6.63 5.60 5.72
N MET A 12 6.57 4.58 6.57
CA MET A 12 5.66 3.43 6.42
C MET A 12 4.72 3.32 7.62
N LYS A 13 3.43 3.10 7.34
CA LYS A 13 2.37 2.81 8.33
C LYS A 13 1.80 1.41 8.07
N LYS A 14 1.43 0.69 9.13
CA LYS A 14 0.85 -0.67 9.07
C LYS A 14 -0.60 -0.59 9.55
N THR A 15 -1.49 -1.34 8.90
CA THR A 15 -2.86 -1.56 9.37
C THR A 15 -2.84 -2.53 10.56
N ARG A 16 -4.00 -2.74 11.21
CA ARG A 16 -4.15 -3.91 12.07
C ARG A 16 -4.06 -5.20 11.26
N THR A 17 -3.65 -6.29 11.91
CA THR A 17 -3.74 -7.64 11.35
C THR A 17 -5.20 -8.11 11.39
N ILE A 18 -5.65 -8.82 10.35
CA ILE A 18 -6.95 -9.51 10.31
C ILE A 18 -6.65 -10.99 10.08
N GLU A 19 -7.06 -11.83 11.03
CA GLU A 19 -6.81 -13.27 11.00
C GLU A 19 -7.91 -14.01 10.23
N ASP A 20 -7.51 -15.08 9.54
CA ASP A 20 -8.39 -16.07 8.88
C ASP A 20 -9.50 -15.48 7.98
N ASN A 21 -9.11 -14.57 7.06
CA ASN A 21 -10.06 -13.95 6.14
C ASN A 21 -9.47 -13.74 4.73
N TRP A 22 -10.12 -14.32 3.72
CA TRP A 22 -9.77 -14.18 2.30
C TRP A 22 -10.19 -12.86 1.65
N SER A 23 -11.03 -12.08 2.32
CA SER A 23 -11.51 -10.76 1.87
C SER A 23 -11.46 -9.75 3.02
N PRO A 24 -10.25 -9.47 3.55
CA PRO A 24 -10.09 -8.59 4.70
C PRO A 24 -10.56 -7.16 4.38
N SER A 25 -11.20 -6.54 5.37
CA SER A 25 -11.66 -5.15 5.29
C SER A 25 -11.11 -4.37 6.48
N TRP A 26 -10.11 -3.52 6.23
CA TRP A 26 -9.46 -2.73 7.27
C TRP A 26 -10.27 -1.48 7.64
N ASN A 27 -10.79 -0.76 6.64
CA ASN A 27 -11.44 0.54 6.82
C ASN A 27 -10.57 1.53 7.62
N GLU A 28 -9.26 1.47 7.41
CA GLU A 28 -8.27 2.35 8.03
C GLU A 28 -7.83 3.44 7.05
N GLU A 29 -7.62 4.64 7.57
CA GLU A 29 -7.15 5.80 6.82
C GLU A 29 -5.72 6.17 7.26
N PHE A 30 -4.90 6.55 6.28
CA PHE A 30 -3.57 7.08 6.54
C PHE A 30 -3.40 8.42 5.84
N GLN A 31 -2.89 9.41 6.57
CA GLN A 31 -2.52 10.71 6.03
C GLN A 31 -0.99 10.84 5.98
N PHE A 32 -0.50 11.40 4.88
CA PHE A 32 0.93 11.60 4.61
C PHE A 32 1.16 13.03 4.12
N PRO A 33 1.57 13.96 4.99
CA PRO A 33 2.05 15.27 4.56
C PRO A 33 3.30 15.09 3.69
N LEU A 34 3.32 15.73 2.52
CA LEU A 34 4.44 15.65 1.57
C LEU A 34 5.10 17.02 1.42
N THR A 35 6.43 17.06 1.57
CA THR A 35 7.24 18.25 1.34
C THR A 35 7.66 18.39 -0.11
N VAL A 36 7.89 17.29 -0.82
CA VAL A 36 8.29 17.27 -2.25
C VAL A 36 7.48 16.20 -3.01
N PRO A 37 6.17 16.45 -3.27
CA PRO A 37 5.27 15.45 -3.86
C PRO A 37 5.73 14.90 -5.22
N GLU A 38 6.45 15.69 -6.01
CA GLU A 38 6.96 15.32 -7.33
C GLU A 38 8.06 14.23 -7.29
N LEU A 39 8.68 14.03 -6.13
CA LEU A 39 9.66 12.96 -5.88
C LEU A 39 9.08 11.82 -5.03
N ALA A 40 7.79 11.90 -4.68
CA ALA A 40 7.15 10.93 -3.80
C ALA A 40 6.47 9.79 -4.57
N LEU A 41 6.61 8.59 -4.03
CA LEU A 41 5.97 7.36 -4.48
C LEU A 41 5.11 6.81 -3.34
N LEU A 42 3.84 6.52 -3.62
CA LEU A 42 3.01 5.69 -2.75
C LEU A 42 3.47 4.24 -2.86
N ARG A 43 3.84 3.65 -1.72
CA ARG A 43 4.19 2.24 -1.57
C ARG A 43 3.13 1.50 -0.76
N ILE A 44 2.66 0.39 -1.31
CA ILE A 44 1.72 -0.52 -0.67
C ILE A 44 2.37 -1.89 -0.65
N GLU A 45 2.41 -2.49 0.53
CA GLU A 45 2.87 -3.86 0.73
C GLU A 45 1.85 -4.60 1.56
N VAL A 46 1.53 -5.82 1.14
CA VAL A 46 0.68 -6.76 1.86
C VAL A 46 1.59 -7.86 2.38
N HIS A 47 1.41 -8.18 3.66
CA HIS A 47 2.17 -9.20 4.34
C HIS A 47 1.18 -10.13 5.06
N GLU A 48 1.41 -11.44 4.96
CA GLU A 48 0.75 -12.47 5.73
C GLU A 48 1.44 -12.56 7.08
N TYR A 49 0.70 -12.21 8.14
CA TYR A 49 1.26 -12.20 9.49
C TYR A 49 1.43 -13.63 9.99
N ASP A 50 2.66 -13.98 10.38
CA ASP A 50 2.99 -15.22 11.07
C ASP A 50 3.46 -14.87 12.48
N MET A 51 2.84 -15.46 13.50
CA MET A 51 3.17 -15.24 14.91
C MET A 51 4.55 -15.79 15.31
N SER A 52 5.11 -16.71 14.51
CA SER A 52 6.32 -17.49 14.83
C SER A 52 7.51 -17.21 13.91
N GLU A 53 7.28 -16.58 12.76
CA GLU A 53 8.30 -16.29 11.75
C GLU A 53 8.25 -14.82 11.28
N LYS A 54 9.07 -14.48 10.29
CA LYS A 54 9.00 -13.17 9.62
C LYS A 54 7.75 -13.17 8.73
N ASP A 55 6.93 -12.12 8.81
CA ASP A 55 5.75 -11.96 7.95
C ASP A 55 6.08 -12.30 6.48
N ASP A 56 5.24 -13.15 5.88
CA ASP A 56 5.39 -13.58 4.51
C ASP A 56 4.88 -12.50 3.54
N PHE A 57 5.59 -12.29 2.44
CA PHE A 57 5.22 -11.25 1.48
C PHE A 57 4.03 -11.72 0.63
N GLY A 58 2.89 -11.03 0.76
CA GLY A 58 1.65 -11.32 0.02
C GLY A 58 1.48 -10.49 -1.26
N GLY A 59 2.24 -9.40 -1.42
CA GLY A 59 2.21 -8.60 -2.64
C GLY A 59 2.57 -7.13 -2.44
N GLN A 60 2.78 -6.41 -3.53
CA GLN A 60 3.06 -4.97 -3.51
C GLN A 60 2.34 -4.20 -4.60
N ALA A 61 2.30 -2.89 -4.45
CA ALA A 61 2.08 -1.93 -5.51
C ALA A 61 2.85 -0.64 -5.22
N CYS A 62 3.32 0.04 -6.26
CA CYS A 62 4.06 1.29 -6.14
C CYS A 62 3.66 2.25 -7.25
N PHE A 63 3.31 3.49 -6.89
CA PHE A 63 2.83 4.50 -7.84
C PHE A 63 3.42 5.87 -7.52
N PRO A 64 3.80 6.67 -8.54
CA PRO A 64 4.05 8.09 -8.34
C PRO A 64 2.82 8.80 -7.79
N ILE A 65 3.02 9.72 -6.83
CA ILE A 65 1.91 10.51 -6.28
C ILE A 65 1.19 11.31 -7.38
N SER A 66 1.93 11.80 -8.36
CA SER A 66 1.41 12.52 -9.53
C SER A 66 0.46 11.70 -10.42
N GLU A 67 0.52 10.37 -10.36
CA GLU A 67 -0.33 9.47 -11.16
C GLU A 67 -1.55 8.95 -10.39
N LEU A 68 -1.67 9.28 -9.10
CA LEU A 68 -2.81 8.85 -8.30
C LEU A 68 -4.09 9.58 -8.72
N GLN A 69 -5.12 8.79 -8.98
CA GLN A 69 -6.46 9.30 -9.22
C GLN A 69 -7.29 9.26 -7.94
N THR A 70 -7.95 10.37 -7.60
CA THR A 70 -8.78 10.50 -6.40
C THR A 70 -10.06 9.66 -6.45
N GLY A 71 -10.62 9.35 -5.29
CA GLY A 71 -11.79 8.51 -5.11
C GLY A 71 -11.46 7.03 -4.92
N ILE A 72 -12.45 6.16 -5.07
CA ILE A 72 -12.29 4.71 -4.87
C ILE A 72 -11.64 4.09 -6.11
N ARG A 73 -10.56 3.32 -5.91
CA ARG A 73 -9.78 2.67 -6.97
C ARG A 73 -9.43 1.24 -6.57
N ALA A 74 -9.40 0.35 -7.56
CA ALA A 74 -8.90 -0.99 -7.41
C ALA A 74 -7.40 -1.01 -7.73
N VAL A 75 -6.58 -1.29 -6.74
CA VAL A 75 -5.12 -1.34 -6.83
C VAL A 75 -4.70 -2.79 -7.11
N PRO A 76 -4.17 -3.12 -8.30
CA PRO A 76 -3.63 -4.46 -8.55
C PRO A 76 -2.36 -4.69 -7.73
N LEU A 77 -2.17 -5.91 -7.24
CA LEU A 77 -0.94 -6.32 -6.57
C LEU A 77 -0.01 -7.09 -7.51
N PHE A 78 1.28 -7.00 -7.19
CA PHE A 78 2.37 -7.63 -7.90
C PHE A 78 3.22 -8.45 -6.93
N ASP A 79 3.86 -9.49 -7.45
CA ASP A 79 4.76 -10.34 -6.66
C ASP A 79 6.13 -9.67 -6.43
N LYS A 80 7.09 -10.41 -5.83
CA LYS A 80 8.45 -9.93 -5.57
C LYS A 80 9.24 -9.60 -6.84
N LYS A 81 8.87 -10.20 -7.98
CA LYS A 81 9.51 -9.98 -9.28
C LYS A 81 8.86 -8.84 -10.07
N GLY A 82 7.76 -8.28 -9.57
CA GLY A 82 6.96 -7.29 -10.26
C GLY A 82 5.98 -7.89 -11.27
N GLU A 83 5.70 -9.19 -11.18
CA GLU A 83 4.68 -9.83 -12.01
C GLU A 83 3.29 -9.61 -11.40
N LYS A 84 2.34 -9.18 -12.24
CA LYS A 84 0.99 -8.86 -11.80
C LYS A 84 0.22 -10.11 -11.39
N PHE A 85 -0.39 -10.11 -10.20
CA PHE A 85 -1.34 -11.14 -9.83
C PHE A 85 -2.63 -11.02 -10.66
N ARG A 86 -3.16 -12.16 -11.12
CA ARG A 86 -4.35 -12.18 -12.00
C ARG A 86 -5.60 -11.64 -11.32
N SER A 87 -5.80 -12.01 -10.06
CA SER A 87 -7.07 -11.78 -9.35
C SER A 87 -6.92 -11.03 -8.03
N VAL A 88 -5.71 -10.65 -7.63
CA VAL A 88 -5.45 -10.01 -6.33
C VAL A 88 -5.41 -8.50 -6.48
N LYS A 89 -6.28 -7.82 -5.73
CA LYS A 89 -6.42 -6.36 -5.73
C LYS A 89 -6.79 -5.87 -4.34
N LEU A 90 -6.43 -4.62 -4.02
CA LEU A 90 -6.95 -3.87 -2.88
C LEU A 90 -7.96 -2.83 -3.37
N LEU A 91 -9.05 -2.64 -2.63
CA LEU A 91 -9.95 -1.52 -2.84
C LEU A 91 -9.53 -0.38 -1.90
N MET A 92 -9.14 0.76 -2.46
CA MET A 92 -8.61 1.89 -1.69
C MET A 92 -9.30 3.18 -2.11
N ARG A 93 -9.46 4.13 -1.19
CA ARG A 93 -9.89 5.50 -1.50
C ARG A 93 -8.66 6.41 -1.41
N PHE A 94 -8.47 7.24 -2.43
CA PHE A 94 -7.42 8.25 -2.45
C PHE A 94 -8.03 9.65 -2.38
N GLU A 95 -7.49 10.47 -1.48
CA GLU A 95 -7.82 11.89 -1.35
C GLU A 95 -6.52 12.67 -1.40
N LEU A 96 -6.48 13.68 -2.27
CA LEU A 96 -5.35 14.60 -2.44
C LEU A 96 -5.91 15.99 -2.14
N SER A 97 -5.34 16.67 -1.16
CA SER A 97 -5.78 17.97 -0.65
C SER A 97 -4.61 18.92 -0.52
#